data_AF-A0A0F3MII6-F1
#
_entry.id   AF-A0A0F3MII6-F1
#
_cell.length_a   1.000
_cell.length_b   1.000
_cell.length_c   1.000
_cell.angle_alpha   90.00
_cell.angle_beta   90.00
_cell.angle_gamma   90.00
#
_symmetry.space_group_name_H-M   'P 1'
#
loop_
_entity.id
_entity.type
_entity.pdbx_description
1 polymer ?
#
loop_
_entity_poly.entity_id
_entity_poly.type
_entity_poly.pdbx_seq_one_letter_code
_entity_poly.pdbx_strand_id
1 'polypeptide(L)'
;MKAEYRNLSKLSLSIYSKTLLDTSRFITRAIFLGSNRSQTFLKNLERSIFLLAQEDLEQGLGSKAILEFLKLHGNQYSYILADPDINNLSAIKCYEKAGFKMISEQEDTGEVWMLKDLSLRHNPLPTIKKLIKERYIDAEAIFWAGSVAANQGTNASDLDLVIVYESLPHAYREAFVYDGWPIDSFIHDLDILRYFCGKLEASDGKPALINMIIQGKEILAQNSVSIEAKVIAGSALAKGPDSWTQAQIDKERFLITDILDDIKSPKNKEKQIISAVHLFEPLLQLYFRAQKKWTASGKSLIRLLKQENPELAEEWTAAFESLVQTGDTFSIESAVTKILAAHGGYLWMVLGLMCQRSGKNSMKTKFSMNLNQESQYSSS
;
A
#
# COMPACT_ATOMS: atom_id res chain seq x y z
N MET A 1 4.78 -13.58 32.55
CA MET A 1 4.55 -14.12 31.19
C MET A 1 5.19 -15.50 31.09
N LYS A 2 4.54 -16.49 31.72
CA LYS A 2 4.74 -17.93 31.60
C LYS A 2 3.45 -18.48 30.97
N ALA A 3 3.57 -19.56 30.16
CA ALA A 3 2.52 -20.25 29.39
C ALA A 3 2.10 -19.49 28.11
N GLU A 4 2.68 -19.75 26.93
CA GLU A 4 2.64 -20.99 26.14
C GLU A 4 1.23 -21.59 26.03
N TYR A 5 0.45 -21.01 25.11
CA TYR A 5 -0.67 -21.69 24.48
C TYR A 5 -0.13 -22.82 23.59
N ARG A 6 -0.51 -24.03 23.99
CA ARG A 6 -0.44 -25.27 23.24
C ARG A 6 -1.33 -25.22 21.99
N ASN A 7 -0.95 -26.06 21.02
CA ASN A 7 -1.74 -26.63 19.93
C ASN A 7 -1.95 -25.79 18.66
N LEU A 8 -0.90 -25.73 17.84
CA LEU A 8 -1.02 -26.25 16.47
C LEU A 8 -0.05 -27.43 16.31
N SER A 9 -0.67 -28.59 16.35
CA SER A 9 -0.08 -29.91 16.19
C SER A 9 0.40 -30.16 14.76
N LYS A 10 1.57 -30.81 14.67
CA LYS A 10 2.04 -31.68 13.58
C LYS A 10 2.46 -31.00 12.26
N LEU A 11 3.70 -30.54 12.23
CA LEU A 11 4.65 -30.95 11.20
C LEU A 11 6.05 -30.88 11.81
N SER A 12 6.57 -32.06 12.16
CA SER A 12 7.91 -32.24 12.70
C SER A 12 8.95 -31.96 11.61
N LEU A 13 9.76 -30.92 11.79
CA LEU A 13 11.07 -30.82 11.16
C LEU A 13 12.05 -30.46 12.27
N SER A 14 12.64 -31.50 12.87
CA SER A 14 13.75 -31.36 13.80
C SER A 14 14.98 -30.86 13.04
N ILE A 15 15.42 -29.66 13.36
CA ILE A 15 16.71 -29.12 12.91
C ILE A 15 17.78 -29.66 13.86
N TYR A 16 18.64 -30.56 13.37
CA TYR A 16 19.86 -30.98 14.07
C TYR A 16 21.08 -30.40 13.34
N SER A 17 21.84 -29.54 14.03
CA SER A 17 23.20 -29.20 13.62
C SER A 17 24.17 -30.18 14.27
N LYS A 18 24.89 -30.98 13.47
CA LYS A 18 26.10 -31.64 13.94
C LYS A 18 27.09 -31.80 12.78
N THR A 19 28.28 -31.27 13.00
CA THR A 19 29.49 -31.45 12.20
C THR A 19 29.71 -32.93 11.89
N LEU A 20 29.87 -33.32 10.62
CA LEU A 20 30.42 -34.62 10.23
C LEU A 20 30.93 -34.59 8.78
N LEU A 21 32.18 -35.02 8.65
CA LEU A 21 32.89 -35.33 7.42
C LEU A 21 32.11 -36.28 6.49
N ASP A 22 32.54 -36.21 5.23
CA ASP A 22 32.54 -37.22 4.17
C ASP A 22 31.19 -37.71 3.61
N THR A 23 31.23 -38.00 2.30
CA THR A 23 30.13 -38.33 1.36
C THR A 23 29.31 -37.13 0.85
N SER A 24 29.40 -36.90 -0.47
CA SER A 24 28.60 -36.03 -1.35
C SER A 24 27.35 -35.39 -0.73
N ARG A 25 27.46 -34.13 -0.28
CA ARG A 25 26.36 -33.40 0.36
C ARG A 25 26.09 -32.09 -0.39
N PHE A 26 24.82 -31.88 -0.73
CA PHE A 26 24.28 -30.57 -1.14
C PHE A 26 24.51 -29.57 0.00
N ILE A 27 25.59 -28.82 -0.07
CA ILE A 27 25.85 -27.66 0.77
C ILE A 27 25.61 -26.45 -0.13
N THR A 28 24.58 -25.68 0.18
CA THR A 28 24.44 -24.33 -0.37
C THR A 28 24.10 -23.37 0.75
N ARG A 29 24.70 -22.19 0.75
CA ARG A 29 24.16 -21.05 1.49
C ARG A 29 23.28 -20.27 0.51
N ALA A 30 22.15 -19.78 0.99
CA ALA A 30 21.33 -18.83 0.25
C ALA A 30 21.42 -17.51 1.01
N ILE A 31 22.05 -16.50 0.40
CA ILE A 31 22.13 -15.16 0.95
C ILE A 31 20.99 -14.34 0.35
N PHE A 32 20.11 -13.87 1.22
CA PHE A 32 18.94 -13.10 0.83
C PHE A 32 19.22 -11.60 0.89
N LEU A 33 19.02 -10.91 -0.24
CA LEU A 33 19.27 -9.46 -0.35
C LEU A 33 17.93 -8.71 -0.37
N GLY A 34 17.68 -7.93 0.68
CA GLY A 34 16.49 -7.07 0.81
C GLY A 34 16.68 -5.68 0.17
N SER A 35 15.58 -5.04 -0.22
CA SER A 35 15.57 -3.72 -0.88
C SER A 35 15.75 -2.52 0.05
N ASN A 36 15.90 -2.72 1.37
CA ASN A 36 16.10 -1.62 2.32
C ASN A 36 17.51 -1.61 2.89
N ARG A 37 18.17 -0.44 2.74
CA ARG A 37 19.47 -0.10 3.31
C ARG A 37 19.55 -0.46 4.80
N SER A 38 20.12 -1.62 5.09
CA SER A 38 20.81 -1.88 6.34
C SER A 38 21.79 -3.02 6.10
N GLN A 39 23.08 -2.69 6.05
CA GLN A 39 24.19 -3.66 5.99
C GLN A 39 24.21 -4.61 7.21
N THR A 40 23.33 -4.40 8.18
CA THR A 40 23.27 -5.13 9.45
C THR A 40 22.40 -6.39 9.43
N PHE A 41 21.65 -6.68 8.36
CA PHE A 41 20.76 -7.85 8.31
C PHE A 41 21.39 -9.14 7.76
N LEU A 42 22.63 -9.07 7.24
CA LEU A 42 23.35 -10.22 6.69
C LEU A 42 23.79 -11.25 7.75
N LYS A 43 23.64 -10.96 9.05
CA LYS A 43 24.13 -11.84 10.13
C LYS A 43 23.17 -12.95 10.57
N ASN A 44 21.90 -12.94 10.17
CA ASN A 44 20.88 -13.83 10.77
C ASN A 44 20.14 -14.77 9.79
N LEU A 45 20.50 -14.82 8.51
CA LEU A 45 19.98 -15.83 7.57
C LEU A 45 21.13 -16.69 7.01
N GLU A 46 21.92 -17.27 7.90
CA GLU A 46 22.74 -18.42 7.51
C GLU A 46 21.92 -19.71 7.68
N ARG A 47 21.82 -20.47 6.58
CA ARG A 47 21.56 -21.93 6.46
C ARG A 47 20.17 -22.31 5.96
N SER A 48 20.15 -22.89 4.77
CA SER A 48 19.10 -23.82 4.33
C SER A 48 19.81 -25.01 3.68
N ILE A 49 20.02 -26.07 4.45
CA ILE A 49 20.65 -27.31 3.98
C ILE A 49 19.53 -28.21 3.46
N PHE A 50 19.53 -28.55 2.18
CA PHE A 50 18.68 -29.58 1.62
C PHE A 50 19.47 -30.90 1.58
N LEU A 51 19.24 -31.79 2.55
CA LEU A 51 19.78 -33.15 2.52
C LEU A 51 18.76 -34.06 1.81
N LEU A 52 19.13 -34.60 0.65
CA LEU A 52 18.40 -35.67 -0.02
C LEU A 52 19.15 -36.98 0.21
N ALA A 53 18.42 -38.08 0.45
CA ALA A 53 19.04 -39.41 0.54
C ALA A 53 19.63 -39.79 -0.82
N GLN A 54 20.65 -40.66 -0.84
CA GLN A 54 21.35 -41.07 -2.08
C GLN A 54 20.39 -41.71 -3.10
N GLU A 55 19.28 -42.27 -2.61
CA GLU A 55 18.19 -42.91 -3.35
C GLU A 55 17.29 -41.89 -4.10
N ASP A 56 17.31 -40.61 -3.67
CA ASP A 56 16.47 -39.52 -4.20
C ASP A 56 17.20 -38.60 -5.20
N LEU A 57 18.46 -38.92 -5.54
CA LEU A 57 19.34 -38.09 -6.39
C LEU A 57 18.88 -38.00 -7.86
N GLU A 58 17.91 -38.80 -8.29
CA GLU A 58 17.37 -38.79 -9.65
C GLU A 58 15.85 -38.61 -9.64
N GLN A 59 15.35 -37.36 -9.51
CA GLN A 59 13.92 -37.06 -9.73
C GLN A 59 13.55 -35.55 -9.76
N GLY A 60 14.49 -34.64 -10.02
CA GLY A 60 14.21 -33.19 -10.03
C GLY A 60 13.71 -32.61 -8.69
N LEU A 61 13.82 -33.39 -7.61
CA LEU A 61 13.39 -33.04 -6.26
C LEU A 61 14.17 -31.84 -5.71
N GLY A 62 15.48 -31.76 -5.98
CA GLY A 62 16.32 -30.62 -5.58
C GLY A 62 15.79 -29.28 -6.11
N SER A 63 15.53 -29.18 -7.42
CA SER A 63 14.93 -27.97 -8.00
C SER A 63 13.52 -27.69 -7.48
N LYS A 64 12.70 -28.71 -7.22
CA LYS A 64 11.35 -28.55 -6.64
C LYS A 64 11.42 -28.03 -5.21
N ALA A 65 12.34 -28.54 -4.40
CA ALA A 65 12.57 -28.08 -3.03
C ALA A 65 13.04 -26.62 -2.99
N ILE A 66 13.97 -26.24 -3.88
CA ILE A 66 14.38 -24.84 -4.05
C ILE A 66 13.16 -23.98 -4.42
N LEU A 67 12.36 -24.39 -5.41
CA LEU A 67 11.18 -23.63 -5.83
C LEU A 67 10.13 -23.49 -4.72
N GLU A 68 9.87 -24.54 -3.94
CA GLU A 68 8.91 -24.47 -2.82
C GLU A 68 9.44 -23.59 -1.68
N PHE A 69 10.73 -23.68 -1.39
CA PHE A 69 11.38 -22.77 -0.43
C PHE A 69 11.30 -21.31 -0.88
N LEU A 70 11.55 -21.03 -2.16
CA LEU A 70 11.39 -19.70 -2.73
C LEU A 70 9.94 -19.21 -2.67
N LYS A 71 8.97 -20.10 -2.88
CA LYS A 71 7.55 -19.77 -2.74
C LYS A 71 7.18 -19.39 -1.31
N LEU A 72 7.73 -20.09 -0.31
CA LEU A 72 7.45 -19.85 1.11
C LEU A 72 8.22 -18.66 1.69
N HIS A 73 9.44 -18.41 1.22
CA HIS A 73 10.37 -17.47 1.88
C HIS A 73 10.99 -16.41 0.96
N GLY A 74 10.94 -16.61 -0.36
CA GLY A 74 11.57 -15.74 -1.36
C GLY A 74 10.78 -14.47 -1.67
N ASN A 75 9.46 -14.46 -1.45
CA ASN A 75 8.54 -13.38 -1.82
C ASN A 75 8.91 -11.99 -1.27
N GLN A 76 9.69 -11.91 -0.20
CA GLN A 76 10.13 -10.65 0.41
C GLN A 76 11.43 -10.08 -0.17
N TYR A 77 12.08 -10.79 -1.10
CA TYR A 77 13.39 -10.44 -1.65
C TYR A 77 13.32 -10.22 -3.15
N SER A 78 14.01 -9.18 -3.64
CA SER A 78 14.11 -8.89 -5.07
C SER A 78 15.18 -9.74 -5.77
N TYR A 79 16.20 -10.13 -5.01
CA TYR A 79 17.31 -10.95 -5.50
C TYR A 79 17.66 -11.99 -4.46
N ILE A 80 18.02 -13.17 -4.93
CA ILE A 80 18.53 -14.26 -4.08
C ILE A 80 19.85 -14.72 -4.66
N LEU A 81 20.88 -14.71 -3.82
CA LEU A 81 22.20 -15.24 -4.13
C LEU A 81 22.29 -16.67 -3.61
N ALA A 82 22.83 -17.56 -4.42
CA ALA A 82 23.25 -18.91 -4.05
C ALA A 82 24.72 -19.09 -4.39
N ASP A 83 25.45 -19.85 -3.58
CA ASP A 83 26.90 -20.05 -3.69
C ASP A 83 27.30 -21.55 -3.67
N PRO A 84 26.75 -22.40 -4.56
CA PRO A 84 27.15 -23.81 -4.58
C PRO A 84 28.66 -23.98 -4.81
N ASP A 85 29.23 -25.03 -4.22
CA ASP A 85 30.61 -25.48 -4.50
C ASP A 85 30.78 -25.72 -6.01
N ILE A 86 31.88 -25.20 -6.57
CA ILE A 86 32.21 -25.28 -8.00
C ILE A 86 32.30 -26.71 -8.52
N ASN A 87 32.67 -27.67 -7.67
CA ASN A 87 32.74 -29.08 -8.01
C ASN A 87 31.38 -29.79 -7.89
N ASN A 88 30.37 -29.15 -7.30
CA ASN A 88 29.03 -29.71 -7.13
C ASN A 88 28.12 -29.37 -8.32
N LEU A 89 28.43 -29.98 -9.47
CA LEU A 89 27.69 -29.79 -10.72
C LEU A 89 26.19 -30.11 -10.61
N SER A 90 25.82 -31.04 -9.73
CA SER A 90 24.42 -31.41 -9.48
C SER A 90 23.66 -30.28 -8.78
N ALA A 91 24.29 -29.60 -7.81
CA ALA A 91 23.71 -28.45 -7.15
C ALA A 91 23.57 -27.26 -8.11
N ILE A 92 24.61 -26.96 -8.88
CA ILE A 92 24.59 -25.90 -9.90
C ILE A 92 23.42 -26.13 -10.86
N LYS A 93 23.28 -27.34 -11.42
CA LYS A 93 22.15 -27.69 -12.32
C LYS A 93 20.79 -27.56 -11.65
N CYS A 94 20.67 -27.84 -10.34
CA CYS A 94 19.42 -27.64 -9.61
C CYS A 94 19.06 -26.15 -9.48
N TYR A 95 20.05 -25.29 -9.20
CA TYR A 95 19.87 -23.84 -9.16
C TYR A 95 19.53 -23.27 -10.54
N GLU A 96 20.21 -23.71 -11.60
CA GLU A 96 19.89 -23.34 -12.98
C GLU A 96 18.44 -23.72 -13.33
N LYS A 97 18.02 -24.96 -13.02
CA LYS A 97 16.63 -25.41 -13.21
C LYS A 97 15.62 -24.62 -12.37
N ALA A 98 16.02 -24.17 -11.19
CA ALA A 98 15.24 -23.27 -10.35
C ALA A 98 15.30 -21.81 -10.83
N GLY A 99 16.01 -21.51 -11.93
CA GLY A 99 16.07 -20.21 -12.59
C GLY A 99 17.09 -19.23 -12.00
N PHE A 100 18.12 -19.71 -11.31
CA PHE A 100 19.30 -18.93 -10.99
C PHE A 100 20.24 -18.86 -12.20
N LYS A 101 20.97 -17.76 -12.32
CA LYS A 101 22.00 -17.56 -13.35
C LYS A 101 23.36 -17.43 -12.70
N MET A 102 24.36 -18.12 -13.23
CA MET A 102 25.75 -17.93 -12.82
C MET A 102 26.18 -16.49 -13.13
N ILE A 103 26.79 -15.83 -12.15
CA ILE A 103 27.31 -14.45 -12.25
C ILE A 103 28.84 -14.45 -12.20
N SER A 104 29.44 -15.33 -11.41
CA SER A 104 30.89 -15.44 -11.30
C SER A 104 31.32 -16.79 -10.69
N GLU A 105 32.52 -17.24 -11.04
CA GLU A 105 33.22 -18.34 -10.36
C GLU A 105 34.30 -17.72 -9.47
N GLN A 106 34.38 -18.17 -8.22
CA GLN A 106 35.38 -17.71 -7.26
C GLN A 106 36.41 -18.83 -7.07
N GLU A 107 37.45 -18.84 -7.90
CA GLU A 107 38.50 -19.88 -7.87
C GLU A 107 39.23 -19.96 -6.53
N ASP A 108 39.28 -18.85 -5.79
CA ASP A 108 39.92 -18.72 -4.48
C ASP A 108 39.09 -19.32 -3.33
N THR A 109 37.75 -19.24 -3.40
CA THR A 109 36.86 -19.84 -2.40
C THR A 109 36.28 -21.19 -2.81
N GLY A 110 36.38 -21.57 -4.08
CA GLY A 110 35.80 -22.79 -4.62
C GLY A 110 34.28 -22.72 -4.81
N GLU A 111 33.72 -21.52 -4.93
CA GLU A 111 32.28 -21.28 -5.01
C GLU A 111 31.85 -20.73 -6.38
N VAL A 112 30.60 -20.99 -6.75
CA VAL A 112 29.95 -20.39 -7.91
C VAL A 112 28.87 -19.44 -7.43
N TRP A 113 29.02 -18.15 -7.70
CA TRP A 113 27.99 -17.18 -7.36
C TRP A 113 26.88 -17.21 -8.41
N MET A 114 25.69 -17.59 -7.97
CA MET A 114 24.49 -17.66 -8.79
C MET A 114 23.42 -16.71 -8.25
N LEU A 115 22.80 -15.94 -9.14
CA LEU A 115 21.77 -14.96 -8.78
C LEU A 115 20.44 -15.33 -9.42
N LYS A 116 19.38 -15.34 -8.63
CA LYS A 116 18.01 -15.32 -9.13
C LYS A 116 17.43 -13.94 -8.93
N ASP A 117 17.05 -13.32 -10.03
CA ASP A 117 16.25 -12.10 -10.04
C ASP A 117 14.78 -12.48 -9.84
N LEU A 118 14.24 -12.15 -8.67
CA LEU A 118 12.82 -12.30 -8.34
C LEU A 118 12.02 -11.02 -8.66
N SER A 119 12.69 -9.93 -9.04
CA SER A 119 12.04 -8.72 -9.55
C SER A 119 11.59 -8.85 -11.01
N LEU A 120 12.04 -9.91 -11.71
CA LEU A 120 11.55 -10.27 -13.04
C LEU A 120 10.07 -10.62 -12.96
N ARG A 121 9.26 -9.64 -13.36
CA ARG A 121 7.82 -9.75 -13.51
C ARG A 121 7.50 -10.51 -14.79
N HIS A 122 6.90 -11.69 -14.65
CA HIS A 122 6.32 -12.39 -15.79
C HIS A 122 5.14 -11.60 -16.37
N ASN A 123 4.67 -11.98 -17.57
CA ASN A 123 3.54 -11.31 -18.19
C ASN A 123 2.33 -11.30 -17.24
N PRO A 124 1.72 -10.14 -16.95
CA PRO A 124 0.68 -10.02 -15.93
C PRO A 124 -0.48 -10.99 -16.11
N LEU A 125 -0.97 -11.16 -17.35
CA LEU A 125 -2.19 -11.91 -17.59
C LEU A 125 -2.01 -13.43 -17.35
N PRO A 126 -0.96 -14.09 -17.89
CA PRO A 126 -0.61 -15.45 -17.49
C PRO A 126 -0.39 -15.61 -15.99
N THR A 127 0.30 -14.66 -15.35
CA THR A 127 0.52 -14.68 -13.89
C THR A 127 -0.80 -14.64 -13.12
N ILE A 128 -1.72 -13.74 -13.47
CA ILE A 128 -3.06 -13.66 -12.85
C ILE A 128 -3.83 -14.96 -13.08
N LYS A 129 -3.85 -15.49 -14.32
CA LYS A 129 -4.53 -16.76 -14.62
C LYS A 129 -3.99 -17.93 -13.79
N LYS A 130 -2.68 -17.96 -13.54
CA LYS A 130 -2.05 -18.95 -12.68
C LYS A 130 -2.46 -18.75 -11.22
N LEU A 131 -2.39 -17.51 -10.72
CA LEU A 131 -2.80 -17.14 -9.35
C LEU A 131 -4.23 -17.58 -9.04
N ILE A 132 -5.16 -17.32 -9.97
CA ILE A 132 -6.58 -17.68 -9.80
C ILE A 132 -6.74 -19.18 -9.58
N LYS A 133 -6.07 -20.01 -10.38
CA LYS A 133 -6.13 -21.47 -10.26
C LYS A 133 -5.55 -21.99 -8.95
N GLU A 134 -4.57 -21.30 -8.38
CA GLU A 134 -3.86 -21.74 -7.17
C GLU A 134 -4.52 -21.23 -5.87
N ARG A 135 -5.15 -20.04 -5.89
CA ARG A 135 -5.64 -19.38 -4.66
C ARG A 135 -7.11 -18.97 -4.68
N TYR A 136 -7.71 -18.80 -5.86
CA TYR A 136 -9.06 -18.25 -6.00
C TYR A 136 -9.93 -19.15 -6.89
N ILE A 137 -9.84 -20.46 -6.69
CA ILE A 137 -10.44 -21.46 -7.57
C ILE A 137 -11.98 -21.41 -7.59
N ASP A 138 -12.59 -21.05 -6.46
CA ASP A 138 -14.05 -20.94 -6.30
C ASP A 138 -14.57 -19.51 -6.52
N ALA A 139 -13.73 -18.60 -7.06
CA ALA A 139 -14.17 -17.25 -7.36
C ALA A 139 -15.08 -17.25 -8.61
N GLU A 140 -16.20 -16.54 -8.51
CA GLU A 140 -17.20 -16.44 -9.58
C GLU A 140 -16.90 -15.28 -10.53
N ALA A 141 -16.32 -14.19 -10.04
CA ALA A 141 -15.89 -13.08 -10.88
C ALA A 141 -14.56 -12.49 -10.42
N ILE A 142 -13.70 -12.14 -11.37
CA ILE A 142 -12.42 -11.48 -11.10
C ILE A 142 -12.20 -10.33 -12.07
N PHE A 143 -12.04 -9.13 -11.52
CA PHE A 143 -11.74 -7.91 -12.25
C PHE A 143 -10.29 -7.50 -12.02
N TRP A 144 -9.49 -7.45 -13.09
CA TRP A 144 -8.14 -6.93 -13.06
C TRP A 144 -8.12 -5.46 -13.44
N ALA A 145 -7.72 -4.61 -12.50
CA ALA A 145 -7.78 -3.16 -12.63
C ALA A 145 -6.41 -2.53 -12.39
N GLY A 146 -6.42 -1.21 -12.15
CA GLY A 146 -5.23 -0.46 -11.81
C GLY A 146 -4.35 -0.11 -13.00
N SER A 147 -3.18 0.46 -12.66
CA SER A 147 -2.28 1.04 -13.65
C SER A 147 -1.78 0.02 -14.68
N VAL A 148 -1.52 -1.22 -14.27
CA VAL A 148 -1.03 -2.27 -15.19
C VAL A 148 -2.14 -2.72 -16.15
N ALA A 149 -3.37 -2.89 -15.68
CA ALA A 149 -4.50 -3.22 -16.57
C ALA A 149 -4.76 -2.12 -17.60
N ALA A 150 -4.55 -0.85 -17.22
CA ALA A 150 -4.69 0.32 -18.08
C ALA A 150 -3.47 0.60 -18.98
N ASN A 151 -2.46 -0.26 -19.02
CA ASN A 151 -1.19 -0.06 -19.75
C ASN A 151 -0.41 1.20 -19.32
N GLN A 152 -0.61 1.67 -18.10
CA GLN A 152 0.07 2.81 -17.47
C GLN A 152 0.95 2.36 -16.28
N GLY A 153 1.23 1.06 -16.19
CA GLY A 153 2.04 0.47 -15.14
C GLY A 153 3.49 0.91 -15.21
N THR A 154 4.16 0.91 -14.05
CA THR A 154 5.59 1.14 -13.90
C THR A 154 6.24 -0.07 -13.23
N ASN A 155 7.56 -0.08 -13.13
CA ASN A 155 8.30 -1.11 -12.39
C ASN A 155 7.96 -1.14 -10.89
N ALA A 156 7.28 -0.11 -10.36
CA ALA A 156 6.80 -0.05 -8.98
C ALA A 156 5.31 -0.37 -8.85
N SER A 157 4.59 -0.60 -9.96
CA SER A 157 3.15 -0.92 -9.93
C SER A 157 2.88 -2.33 -9.40
N ASP A 158 1.74 -2.47 -8.76
CA ASP A 158 1.08 -3.71 -8.31
C ASP A 158 0.05 -4.20 -9.32
N LEU A 159 -0.45 -5.43 -9.11
CA LEU A 159 -1.64 -5.96 -9.78
C LEU A 159 -2.84 -5.86 -8.84
N ASP A 160 -3.75 -4.96 -9.19
CA ASP A 160 -5.00 -4.73 -8.46
C ASP A 160 -6.10 -5.70 -8.94
N LEU A 161 -6.64 -6.51 -8.02
CA LEU A 161 -7.67 -7.51 -8.30
C LEU A 161 -8.88 -7.33 -7.40
N VAL A 162 -10.09 -7.29 -7.98
CA VAL A 162 -11.34 -7.49 -7.24
C VAL A 162 -11.81 -8.92 -7.48
N ILE A 163 -12.06 -9.65 -6.40
CA ILE A 163 -12.42 -11.07 -6.43
C ILE A 163 -13.79 -11.20 -5.77
N VAL A 164 -14.73 -11.81 -6.48
CA VAL A 164 -16.12 -11.97 -6.04
C VAL A 164 -16.44 -13.45 -5.95
N TYR A 165 -16.83 -13.88 -4.75
CA TYR A 165 -17.34 -15.23 -4.48
C TYR A 165 -18.87 -15.23 -4.48
N GLU A 166 -19.48 -16.41 -4.61
CA GLU A 166 -20.92 -16.60 -4.46
C GLU A 166 -21.40 -16.17 -3.06
N SER A 167 -20.68 -16.59 -2.02
CA SER A 167 -20.95 -16.21 -0.63
C SER A 167 -19.65 -16.09 0.16
N LEU A 168 -19.54 -15.03 0.97
CA LEU A 168 -18.36 -14.78 1.79
C LEU A 168 -18.75 -14.27 3.17
N PRO A 169 -18.19 -14.83 4.28
CA PRO A 169 -18.58 -14.41 5.62
C PRO A 169 -18.27 -12.93 5.94
N HIS A 170 -17.18 -12.39 5.39
CA HIS A 170 -16.78 -10.99 5.55
C HIS A 170 -15.79 -10.58 4.46
N ALA A 171 -15.77 -9.29 4.13
CA ALA A 171 -14.79 -8.74 3.21
C ALA A 171 -13.40 -8.76 3.82
N TYR A 172 -12.39 -9.00 3.00
CA TYR A 172 -11.00 -8.86 3.40
C TYR A 172 -10.14 -8.39 2.22
N ARG A 173 -8.95 -7.92 2.55
CA ARG A 173 -7.94 -7.46 1.58
C ARG A 173 -6.64 -8.18 1.87
N GLU A 174 -5.99 -8.68 0.84
CA GLU A 174 -4.67 -9.29 0.94
C GLU A 174 -3.68 -8.56 0.04
N ALA A 175 -2.48 -8.32 0.58
CA ALA A 175 -1.34 -7.83 -0.14
C ALA A 175 -0.17 -8.81 0.00
N PHE A 176 0.33 -9.33 -1.12
CA PHE A 176 1.41 -10.32 -1.14
C PHE A 176 2.19 -10.25 -2.45
N VAL A 177 3.37 -10.87 -2.51
CA VAL A 177 4.10 -11.04 -3.78
C VAL A 177 3.79 -12.40 -4.38
N TYR A 178 3.50 -12.43 -5.68
CA TYR A 178 3.29 -13.65 -6.44
C TYR A 178 3.94 -13.52 -7.81
N ASP A 179 4.86 -14.45 -8.11
CA ASP A 179 5.54 -14.52 -9.41
C ASP A 179 6.21 -13.18 -9.82
N GLY A 180 6.84 -12.52 -8.83
CA GLY A 180 7.51 -11.23 -8.97
C GLY A 180 6.59 -10.00 -8.92
N TRP A 181 5.27 -10.19 -8.88
CA TRP A 181 4.31 -9.09 -8.78
C TRP A 181 3.84 -8.86 -7.35
N PRO A 182 3.91 -7.62 -6.84
CA PRO A 182 3.05 -7.22 -5.74
C PRO A 182 1.59 -7.33 -6.20
N ILE A 183 0.79 -8.07 -5.46
CA ILE A 183 -0.64 -8.26 -5.67
C ILE A 183 -1.37 -7.49 -4.58
N ASP A 184 -2.39 -6.74 -4.96
CA ASP A 184 -3.35 -6.13 -4.05
C ASP A 184 -4.74 -6.64 -4.41
N SER A 185 -5.34 -7.42 -3.53
CA SER A 185 -6.60 -8.13 -3.80
C SER A 185 -7.69 -7.74 -2.82
N PHE A 186 -8.88 -7.44 -3.36
CA PHE A 186 -10.08 -7.02 -2.63
C PHE A 186 -11.14 -8.12 -2.79
N ILE A 187 -11.45 -8.81 -1.70
CA ILE A 187 -12.28 -10.01 -1.73
C ILE A 187 -13.66 -9.70 -1.15
N HIS A 188 -14.69 -10.03 -1.92
CA HIS A 188 -16.08 -9.74 -1.60
C HIS A 188 -17.02 -10.87 -2.04
N ASP A 189 -18.27 -10.80 -1.58
CA ASP A 189 -19.43 -11.31 -2.31
C ASP A 189 -20.31 -10.12 -2.75
N LEU A 190 -21.45 -10.39 -3.39
CA LEU A 190 -22.32 -9.35 -3.93
C LEU A 190 -22.98 -8.48 -2.83
N ASP A 191 -23.34 -9.05 -1.69
CA ASP A 191 -23.99 -8.29 -0.60
C ASP A 191 -22.99 -7.37 0.10
N ILE A 192 -21.78 -7.86 0.30
CA ILE A 192 -20.67 -7.05 0.78
C ILE A 192 -20.34 -5.95 -0.23
N LEU A 193 -20.29 -6.25 -1.54
CA LEU A 193 -20.06 -5.22 -2.56
C LEU A 193 -21.11 -4.11 -2.50
N ARG A 194 -22.40 -4.45 -2.40
CA ARG A 194 -23.49 -3.45 -2.24
C ARG A 194 -23.23 -2.55 -1.04
N TYR A 195 -22.89 -3.15 0.09
CA TYR A 195 -22.63 -2.41 1.31
C TYR A 195 -21.45 -1.44 1.16
N PHE A 196 -20.32 -1.89 0.59
CA PHE A 196 -19.16 -1.03 0.41
C PHE A 196 -19.39 0.05 -0.64
N CYS A 197 -20.04 -0.26 -1.77
CA CYS A 197 -20.42 0.74 -2.77
C CYS A 197 -21.34 1.82 -2.16
N GLY A 198 -22.37 1.42 -1.40
CA GLY A 198 -23.26 2.37 -0.72
C GLY A 198 -22.54 3.20 0.35
N LYS A 199 -21.57 2.61 1.07
CA LYS A 199 -20.73 3.37 2.02
C LYS A 199 -19.82 4.40 1.34
N LEU A 200 -19.34 4.12 0.12
CA LEU A 200 -18.51 5.08 -0.61
C LEU A 200 -19.30 6.33 -0.99
N GLU A 201 -20.59 6.19 -1.28
CA GLU A 201 -21.50 7.32 -1.49
C GLU A 201 -21.56 8.23 -0.25
N ALA A 202 -21.71 7.62 0.93
CA ALA A 202 -21.88 8.30 2.22
C ALA A 202 -20.59 8.76 2.92
N SER A 203 -19.42 8.51 2.32
CA SER A 203 -18.10 8.83 2.91
C SER A 203 -17.31 9.81 2.05
N ASP A 204 -15.98 9.70 2.03
CA ASP A 204 -15.05 10.58 1.30
C ASP A 204 -15.30 10.58 -0.23
N GLY A 205 -16.12 9.67 -0.77
CA GLY A 205 -16.51 9.62 -2.18
C GLY A 205 -15.35 9.35 -3.11
N LYS A 206 -14.55 8.36 -2.73
CA LYS A 206 -13.42 7.85 -3.50
C LYS A 206 -13.86 6.54 -4.16
N PRO A 207 -14.23 6.50 -5.46
CA PRO A 207 -14.88 5.34 -6.08
C PRO A 207 -13.86 4.31 -6.56
N ALA A 208 -12.78 4.06 -5.82
CA ALA A 208 -11.70 3.17 -6.29
C ALA A 208 -12.22 1.75 -6.58
N LEU A 209 -12.92 1.13 -5.63
CA LEU A 209 -13.54 -0.19 -5.80
C LEU A 209 -14.55 -0.21 -6.97
N ILE A 210 -15.40 0.82 -7.05
CA ILE A 210 -16.41 0.97 -8.11
C ILE A 210 -15.73 1.01 -9.49
N ASN A 211 -14.70 1.85 -9.65
CA ASN A 211 -13.97 1.98 -10.90
C ASN A 211 -13.20 0.70 -11.26
N MET A 212 -12.66 -0.02 -10.26
CA MET A 212 -11.98 -1.30 -10.50
C MET A 212 -12.94 -2.35 -11.08
N ILE A 213 -14.20 -2.37 -10.66
CA ILE A 213 -15.22 -3.30 -11.20
C ILE A 213 -15.69 -2.86 -12.59
N ILE A 214 -15.96 -1.57 -12.78
CA ILE A 214 -16.51 -1.05 -14.04
C ILE A 214 -15.48 -1.06 -15.17
N GLN A 215 -14.26 -0.59 -14.88
CA GLN A 215 -13.20 -0.42 -15.88
C GLN A 215 -12.23 -1.61 -15.93
N GLY A 216 -12.26 -2.47 -14.90
CA GLY A 216 -11.41 -3.64 -14.82
C GLY A 216 -11.68 -4.66 -15.92
N LYS A 217 -10.62 -5.32 -16.36
CA LYS A 217 -10.70 -6.44 -17.31
C LYS A 217 -11.22 -7.67 -16.58
N GLU A 218 -12.35 -8.22 -17.02
CA GLU A 218 -12.83 -9.52 -16.55
C GLU A 218 -11.85 -10.61 -16.96
N ILE A 219 -11.37 -11.38 -15.99
CA ILE A 219 -10.42 -12.48 -16.24
C ILE A 219 -11.14 -13.81 -16.48
N LEU A 220 -12.25 -14.01 -15.75
CA LEU A 220 -13.14 -15.16 -15.91
C LEU A 220 -14.18 -14.86 -17.00
N ALA A 221 -14.83 -15.91 -17.50
CA ALA A 221 -15.96 -15.74 -18.40
C ALA A 221 -17.12 -15.04 -17.67
N GLN A 222 -17.80 -14.13 -18.37
CA GLN A 222 -18.92 -13.41 -17.80
C GLN A 222 -20.05 -14.37 -17.39
N ASN A 223 -20.59 -14.16 -16.19
CA ASN A 223 -21.68 -14.93 -15.60
C ASN A 223 -22.64 -13.98 -14.84
N SER A 224 -23.65 -14.54 -14.18
CA SER A 224 -24.62 -13.75 -13.40
C SER A 224 -23.95 -12.89 -12.33
N VAL A 225 -22.95 -13.44 -11.61
CA VAL A 225 -22.23 -12.74 -10.55
C VAL A 225 -21.43 -11.57 -11.10
N SER A 226 -20.70 -11.74 -12.20
CA SER A 226 -19.90 -10.66 -12.77
C SER A 226 -20.78 -9.53 -13.35
N ILE A 227 -21.91 -9.88 -13.95
CA ILE A 227 -22.93 -8.92 -14.42
C ILE A 227 -23.50 -8.15 -13.23
N GLU A 228 -23.91 -8.84 -12.17
CA GLU A 228 -24.53 -8.22 -11.01
C GLU A 228 -23.55 -7.31 -10.25
N ALA A 229 -22.28 -7.71 -10.12
CA ALA A 229 -21.23 -6.84 -9.57
C ALA A 229 -21.09 -5.53 -10.36
N LYS A 230 -21.11 -5.61 -11.70
CA LYS A 230 -21.10 -4.41 -12.57
C LYS A 230 -22.36 -3.57 -12.45
N VAL A 231 -23.53 -4.18 -12.27
CA VAL A 231 -24.79 -3.45 -12.00
C VAL A 231 -24.70 -2.70 -10.67
N ILE A 232 -24.27 -3.36 -9.60
CA ILE A 232 -24.08 -2.73 -8.27
C ILE A 232 -23.13 -1.54 -8.37
N ALA A 233 -21.96 -1.73 -8.97
CA ALA A 233 -20.96 -0.68 -9.12
C ALA A 233 -21.49 0.46 -10.02
N GLY A 234 -22.14 0.14 -11.13
CA GLY A 234 -22.68 1.11 -12.08
C GLY A 234 -23.80 1.96 -11.47
N SER A 235 -24.72 1.35 -10.71
CA SER A 235 -25.77 2.07 -9.98
C SER A 235 -25.17 3.02 -8.95
N ALA A 236 -24.16 2.59 -8.19
CA ALA A 236 -23.48 3.45 -7.24
C ALA A 236 -22.77 4.61 -7.93
N LEU A 237 -22.02 4.34 -9.02
CA LEU A 237 -21.32 5.37 -9.79
C LEU A 237 -22.29 6.45 -10.30
N ALA A 238 -23.43 6.04 -10.84
CA ALA A 238 -24.45 6.93 -11.38
C ALA A 238 -25.15 7.78 -10.30
N LYS A 239 -25.31 7.23 -9.09
CA LYS A 239 -25.90 7.95 -7.96
C LYS A 239 -25.00 9.10 -7.46
N GLY A 240 -23.69 8.91 -7.54
CA GLY A 240 -22.71 9.89 -7.08
C GLY A 240 -22.53 9.88 -5.56
N PRO A 241 -21.54 10.63 -5.04
CA PRO A 241 -21.37 10.79 -3.62
C PRO A 241 -22.45 11.67 -3.01
N ASP A 242 -22.64 11.58 -1.69
CA ASP A 242 -23.52 12.48 -0.96
C ASP A 242 -23.03 13.93 -1.04
N SER A 243 -23.97 14.87 -1.12
CA SER A 243 -23.64 16.29 -1.11
C SER A 243 -23.03 16.69 0.22
N TRP A 244 -21.95 17.48 0.20
CA TRP A 244 -21.49 18.13 1.41
C TRP A 244 -22.52 19.15 1.91
N THR A 245 -22.73 19.16 3.22
CA THR A 245 -23.44 20.23 3.90
C THR A 245 -22.62 21.53 3.82
N GLN A 246 -23.28 22.67 3.97
CA GLN A 246 -22.58 23.96 4.01
C GLN A 246 -21.50 24.00 5.11
N ALA A 247 -21.77 23.38 6.27
CA ALA A 247 -20.79 23.28 7.35
C ALA A 247 -19.53 22.49 6.97
N GLN A 248 -19.66 21.44 6.14
CA GLN A 248 -18.51 20.69 5.62
C GLN A 248 -17.71 21.53 4.61
N ILE A 249 -18.40 22.23 3.70
CA ILE A 249 -17.76 23.15 2.75
C ILE A 249 -17.00 24.25 3.51
N ASP A 250 -17.62 24.88 4.50
CA ASP A 250 -17.01 25.95 5.29
C ASP A 250 -15.81 25.44 6.11
N LYS A 251 -15.90 24.23 6.68
CA LYS A 251 -14.76 23.60 7.35
C LYS A 251 -13.57 23.42 6.40
N GLU A 252 -13.82 22.94 5.18
CA GLU A 252 -12.76 22.73 4.20
C GLU A 252 -12.18 24.06 3.71
N ARG A 253 -13.01 25.07 3.44
CA ARG A 253 -12.59 26.43 3.09
C ARG A 253 -11.73 27.07 4.17
N PHE A 254 -12.10 26.89 5.44
CA PHE A 254 -11.32 27.36 6.58
C PHE A 254 -9.95 26.68 6.62
N LEU A 255 -9.90 25.35 6.49
CA LEU A 255 -8.65 24.59 6.44
C LEU A 255 -7.73 25.08 5.30
N ILE A 256 -8.28 25.25 4.09
CA ILE A 256 -7.53 25.74 2.92
C ILE A 256 -7.01 27.17 3.17
N THR A 257 -7.82 28.04 3.77
CA THR A 257 -7.42 29.43 4.08
C THR A 257 -6.26 29.44 5.08
N ASP A 258 -6.40 28.69 6.19
CA ASP A 258 -5.37 28.56 7.24
C ASP A 258 -4.04 28.03 6.69
N ILE A 259 -4.09 27.00 5.85
CA ILE A 259 -2.89 26.46 5.20
C ILE A 259 -2.26 27.49 4.26
N LEU A 260 -3.06 28.24 3.50
CA LEU A 260 -2.54 29.26 2.59
C LEU A 260 -1.83 30.38 3.36
N ASP A 261 -2.30 30.77 4.53
CA ASP A 261 -1.61 31.78 5.34
C ASP A 261 -0.24 31.31 5.83
N ASP A 262 -0.15 30.04 6.23
CA ASP A 262 1.12 29.42 6.57
C ASP A 262 2.09 29.37 5.37
N ILE A 263 1.58 29.23 4.15
CA ILE A 263 2.37 29.29 2.91
C ILE A 263 2.85 30.72 2.63
N LYS A 264 2.01 31.73 2.90
CA LYS A 264 2.28 33.15 2.67
C LYS A 264 3.23 33.75 3.70
N SER A 265 3.16 33.30 4.93
CA SER A 265 3.96 33.80 6.05
C SER A 265 4.73 32.68 6.77
N PRO A 266 5.57 31.91 6.05
CA PRO A 266 6.24 30.76 6.63
C PRO A 266 7.38 31.21 7.56
N LYS A 267 7.61 30.48 8.66
CA LYS A 267 8.78 30.76 9.53
C LYS A 267 10.12 30.43 8.85
N ASN A 268 10.12 29.45 7.95
CA ASN A 268 11.26 29.02 7.15
C ASN A 268 10.78 28.21 5.94
N LYS A 269 11.69 27.91 4.99
CA LYS A 269 11.38 27.18 3.75
C LYS A 269 10.80 25.78 4.00
N GLU A 270 11.32 25.06 5.00
CA GLU A 270 10.84 23.73 5.37
C GLU A 270 9.34 23.76 5.72
N LYS A 271 8.91 24.71 6.55
CA LYS A 271 7.49 24.87 6.89
C LYS A 271 6.65 25.26 5.68
N GLN A 272 7.15 26.13 4.81
CA GLN A 272 6.44 26.48 3.57
C GLN A 272 6.19 25.24 2.70
N ILE A 273 7.18 24.35 2.56
CA ILE A 273 7.06 23.10 1.80
C ILE A 273 6.05 22.16 2.46
N ILE A 274 6.09 22.01 3.79
CA ILE A 274 5.12 21.17 4.52
C ILE A 274 3.70 21.69 4.33
N SER A 275 3.47 23.00 4.46
CA SER A 275 2.15 23.60 4.23
C SER A 275 1.70 23.45 2.78
N ALA A 276 2.61 23.55 1.80
CA ALA A 276 2.30 23.25 0.41
C ALA A 276 1.82 21.79 0.26
N VAL A 277 2.54 20.81 0.80
CA VAL A 277 2.13 19.39 0.77
C VAL A 277 0.75 19.20 1.41
N HIS A 278 0.47 19.89 2.52
CA HIS A 278 -0.83 19.81 3.19
C HIS A 278 -1.97 20.47 2.42
N LEU A 279 -1.71 21.49 1.59
CA LEU A 279 -2.72 22.17 0.78
C LEU A 279 -3.28 21.28 -0.34
N PHE A 280 -2.44 20.39 -0.87
CA PHE A 280 -2.69 19.70 -2.13
C PHE A 280 -4.03 18.93 -2.15
N GLU A 281 -4.25 18.08 -1.15
CA GLU A 281 -5.43 17.23 -1.09
C GLU A 281 -6.69 18.02 -0.73
N PRO A 282 -6.74 18.81 0.37
CA PRO A 282 -7.92 19.60 0.75
C PRO A 282 -8.50 20.45 -0.39
N LEU A 283 -7.65 21.15 -1.15
CA LEU A 283 -8.14 22.05 -2.19
C LEU A 283 -8.77 21.29 -3.37
N LEU A 284 -8.16 20.19 -3.80
CA LEU A 284 -8.74 19.36 -4.86
C LEU A 284 -9.94 18.54 -4.37
N GLN A 285 -9.95 18.14 -3.09
CA GLN A 285 -11.15 17.54 -2.47
C GLN A 285 -12.32 18.52 -2.52
N LEU A 286 -12.11 19.79 -2.12
CA LEU A 286 -13.14 20.83 -2.22
C LEU A 286 -13.64 20.98 -3.66
N TYR A 287 -12.71 21.07 -4.63
CA TYR A 287 -13.04 21.21 -6.05
C TYR A 287 -14.05 20.15 -6.52
N PHE A 288 -13.81 18.86 -6.22
CA PHE A 288 -14.72 17.79 -6.63
C PHE A 288 -15.97 17.69 -5.74
N ARG A 289 -15.76 17.62 -4.42
CA ARG A 289 -16.82 17.26 -3.47
C ARG A 289 -17.88 18.34 -3.29
N ALA A 290 -17.50 19.62 -3.34
CA ALA A 290 -18.48 20.71 -3.28
C ALA A 290 -19.42 20.73 -4.50
N GLN A 291 -19.03 20.07 -5.61
CA GLN A 291 -19.84 19.90 -6.81
C GLN A 291 -20.56 18.55 -6.87
N LYS A 292 -20.59 17.78 -5.76
CA LYS A 292 -21.11 16.40 -5.71
C LYS A 292 -20.45 15.45 -6.72
N LYS A 293 -19.17 15.69 -7.05
CA LYS A 293 -18.38 14.81 -7.92
C LYS A 293 -17.58 13.82 -7.08
N TRP A 294 -17.38 12.63 -7.64
CA TRP A 294 -16.43 11.67 -7.10
C TRP A 294 -15.02 12.28 -7.07
N THR A 295 -14.22 11.88 -6.08
CA THR A 295 -12.85 12.34 -5.88
C THR A 295 -11.88 11.16 -5.86
N ALA A 296 -10.60 11.42 -5.66
CA ALA A 296 -9.57 10.40 -5.47
C ALA A 296 -8.66 10.78 -4.30
N SER A 297 -7.51 10.12 -4.17
CA SER A 297 -6.49 10.45 -3.16
C SER A 297 -5.09 10.35 -3.76
N GLY A 298 -4.13 11.04 -3.13
CA GLY A 298 -2.73 11.04 -3.52
C GLY A 298 -2.52 11.25 -5.03
N LYS A 299 -1.73 10.38 -5.65
CA LYS A 299 -1.36 10.46 -7.09
C LYS A 299 -2.57 10.39 -8.04
N SER A 300 -3.67 9.76 -7.64
CA SER A 300 -4.84 9.62 -8.51
C SER A 300 -5.67 10.90 -8.56
N LEU A 301 -5.55 11.79 -7.56
CA LEU A 301 -6.28 13.05 -7.52
C LEU A 301 -5.87 14.01 -8.63
N ILE A 302 -4.57 14.14 -8.91
CA ILE A 302 -4.09 14.94 -10.05
C ILE A 302 -4.45 14.31 -11.39
N ARG A 303 -4.50 12.96 -11.49
CA ARG A 303 -4.94 12.29 -12.72
C ARG A 303 -6.41 12.57 -13.00
N LEU A 304 -7.24 12.53 -11.97
CA LEU A 304 -8.65 12.87 -12.07
C LEU A 304 -8.83 14.34 -12.48
N LEU A 305 -8.08 15.27 -11.88
CA LEU A 305 -8.12 16.67 -12.29
C LEU A 305 -7.69 16.88 -13.74
N LYS A 306 -6.63 16.20 -14.20
CA LYS A 306 -6.19 16.26 -15.60
C LYS A 306 -7.24 15.75 -16.59
N GLN A 307 -8.09 14.81 -16.18
CA GLN A 307 -9.19 14.31 -17.03
C GLN A 307 -10.37 15.29 -17.06
N GLU A 308 -10.69 15.90 -15.93
CA GLU A 308 -11.82 16.82 -15.78
C GLU A 308 -11.53 18.23 -16.32
N ASN A 309 -10.37 18.77 -15.97
CA ASN A 309 -9.94 20.12 -16.32
C ASN A 309 -8.40 20.16 -16.51
N PRO A 310 -7.92 19.84 -17.73
CA PRO A 310 -6.49 19.81 -18.04
C PRO A 310 -5.78 21.13 -17.78
N GLU A 311 -6.42 22.26 -18.11
CA GLU A 311 -5.84 23.60 -17.95
C GLU A 311 -5.62 23.95 -16.48
N LEU A 312 -6.64 23.73 -15.64
CA LEU A 312 -6.50 23.94 -14.19
C LEU A 312 -5.46 22.99 -13.58
N ALA A 313 -5.36 21.76 -14.07
CA ALA A 313 -4.36 20.81 -13.60
C ALA A 313 -2.93 21.25 -13.94
N GLU A 314 -2.71 21.82 -15.12
CA GLU A 314 -1.43 22.37 -15.53
C GLU A 314 -1.06 23.62 -14.71
N GLU A 315 -2.00 24.58 -14.59
CA GLU A 315 -1.83 25.77 -13.77
C GLU A 315 -1.47 25.40 -12.31
N TRP A 316 -2.21 24.45 -11.74
CA TRP A 316 -1.98 23.95 -10.39
C TRP A 316 -0.60 23.30 -10.23
N THR A 317 -0.20 22.46 -11.19
CA THR A 317 1.11 21.79 -11.15
C THR A 317 2.24 22.82 -11.20
N ALA A 318 2.16 23.78 -12.12
CA ALA A 318 3.15 24.85 -12.25
C ALA A 318 3.23 25.75 -11.00
N ALA A 319 2.08 26.06 -10.39
CA ALA A 319 2.03 26.84 -9.15
C ALA A 319 2.75 26.14 -7.99
N PHE A 320 2.53 24.83 -7.81
CA PHE A 320 3.23 24.04 -6.79
C PHE A 320 4.73 23.93 -7.06
N GLU A 321 5.12 23.69 -8.31
CA GLU A 321 6.53 23.62 -8.69
C GLU A 321 7.25 24.94 -8.41
N SER A 322 6.66 26.07 -8.81
CA SER A 322 7.20 27.41 -8.53
C SER A 322 7.33 27.66 -7.04
N LEU A 323 6.27 27.38 -6.25
CA LEU A 323 6.27 27.54 -4.80
C LEU A 323 7.38 26.71 -4.15
N VAL A 324 7.51 25.44 -4.52
CA VAL A 324 8.52 24.55 -3.92
C VAL A 324 9.93 25.00 -4.29
N GLN A 325 10.18 25.35 -5.55
CA GLN A 325 11.51 25.74 -6.04
C GLN A 325 11.96 27.11 -5.53
N THR A 326 11.08 28.12 -5.62
CA THR A 326 11.45 29.53 -5.42
C THR A 326 10.92 30.09 -4.10
N GLY A 327 9.79 29.58 -3.63
CA GLY A 327 9.05 30.15 -2.50
C GLY A 327 8.07 31.25 -2.88
N ASP A 328 7.96 31.60 -4.16
CA ASP A 328 6.95 32.52 -4.67
C ASP A 328 5.54 31.97 -4.46
N THR A 329 4.68 32.79 -3.86
CA THR A 329 3.31 32.40 -3.49
C THR A 329 2.28 32.90 -4.50
N PHE A 330 2.65 33.77 -5.44
CA PHE A 330 1.69 34.44 -6.31
C PHE A 330 0.82 33.45 -7.10
N SER A 331 1.43 32.48 -7.77
CA SER A 331 0.70 31.50 -8.58
C SER A 331 -0.19 30.59 -7.74
N ILE A 332 0.27 30.17 -6.55
CA ILE A 332 -0.54 29.28 -5.69
C ILE A 332 -1.72 30.05 -5.08
N GLU A 333 -1.53 31.31 -4.68
CA GLU A 333 -2.60 32.18 -4.20
C GLU A 333 -3.68 32.39 -5.27
N SER A 334 -3.28 32.61 -6.52
CA SER A 334 -4.21 32.74 -7.65
C SER A 334 -5.05 31.46 -7.85
N ALA A 335 -4.40 30.29 -7.87
CA ALA A 335 -5.08 29.01 -8.05
C ALA A 335 -6.06 28.71 -6.90
N VAL A 336 -5.65 28.96 -5.65
CA VAL A 336 -6.52 28.81 -4.47
C VAL A 336 -7.72 29.75 -4.55
N THR A 337 -7.48 31.02 -4.92
CA THR A 337 -8.55 32.03 -5.06
C THR A 337 -9.61 31.57 -6.06
N LYS A 338 -9.18 31.07 -7.24
CA LYS A 338 -10.08 30.60 -8.30
C LYS A 338 -11.01 29.49 -7.81
N ILE A 339 -10.46 28.49 -7.12
CA ILE A 339 -11.25 27.34 -6.63
C ILE A 339 -12.18 27.78 -5.48
N LEU A 340 -11.70 28.61 -4.55
CA LEU A 340 -12.53 29.09 -3.43
C LEU A 340 -13.64 30.06 -3.88
N ALA A 341 -13.45 30.81 -4.97
CA ALA A 341 -14.41 31.81 -5.43
C ALA A 341 -15.82 31.23 -5.67
N ALA A 342 -15.91 30.01 -6.20
CA ALA A 342 -17.18 29.30 -6.43
C ALA A 342 -17.91 28.91 -5.12
N HIS A 343 -17.23 28.99 -3.98
CA HIS A 343 -17.72 28.55 -2.68
C HIS A 343 -17.71 29.66 -1.63
N GLY A 344 -17.64 30.93 -2.05
CA GLY A 344 -17.69 32.10 -1.17
C GLY A 344 -16.33 32.68 -0.78
N GLY A 345 -15.24 32.21 -1.39
CA GLY A 345 -13.88 32.73 -1.17
C GLY A 345 -13.24 32.23 0.12
N TYR A 346 -12.25 32.98 0.61
CA TYR A 346 -11.55 32.72 1.87
C TYR A 346 -12.49 32.71 3.08
N LEU A 347 -12.15 31.94 4.11
CA LEU A 347 -12.93 31.88 5.35
C LEU A 347 -12.03 31.85 6.60
N TRP A 348 -12.26 32.80 7.50
CA TRP A 348 -11.45 33.03 8.71
C TRP A 348 -12.18 32.70 10.01
N MET A 349 -13.47 32.38 9.95
CA MET A 349 -14.30 32.09 11.11
C MET A 349 -15.42 31.13 10.74
N VAL A 350 -15.53 30.02 11.47
CA VAL A 350 -16.71 29.15 11.42
C VAL A 350 -17.52 29.39 12.69
N LEU A 351 -18.51 30.28 12.62
CA LEU A 351 -19.50 30.44 13.70
C LEU A 351 -20.32 29.14 13.79
N GLY A 352 -19.95 28.22 14.68
CA GLY A 352 -20.77 27.04 14.98
C GLY A 352 -20.04 25.73 15.31
N LEU A 353 -18.72 25.64 15.11
CA LEU A 353 -17.94 24.46 15.56
C LEU A 353 -17.06 24.84 16.74
N MET A 354 -17.67 24.99 17.92
CA MET A 354 -16.92 24.83 19.17
C MET A 354 -16.43 23.39 19.23
N CYS A 355 -15.20 23.19 18.76
CA CYS A 355 -14.41 22.01 19.02
C CYS A 355 -14.42 21.76 20.53
N GLN A 356 -15.06 20.66 20.98
CA GLN A 356 -14.80 20.10 22.30
C GLN A 356 -13.34 19.64 22.31
N ARG A 357 -12.43 20.56 22.62
CA ARG A 357 -11.09 20.21 23.08
C ARG A 357 -11.29 19.43 24.38
N SER A 358 -11.02 18.13 24.33
CA SER A 358 -10.92 17.26 25.48
C SER A 358 -10.07 17.95 26.57
N GLY A 359 -10.72 18.31 27.67
CA GLY A 359 -10.04 18.85 28.85
C GLY A 359 -9.10 17.79 29.41
N LYS A 360 -7.80 17.96 29.19
CA LYS A 360 -6.76 17.40 30.05
C LYS A 360 -6.12 18.54 30.82
N ASN A 361 -6.41 18.52 32.13
CA ASN A 361 -5.62 19.02 33.25
C ASN A 361 -4.51 20.02 32.92
N SER A 362 -4.70 21.27 33.34
CA SER A 362 -3.64 21.98 34.04
C SER A 362 -4.23 22.69 35.26
N MET A 363 -3.98 22.12 36.45
CA MET A 363 -4.02 22.89 37.68
C MET A 363 -3.10 24.10 37.50
N LYS A 364 -3.67 25.30 37.54
CA LYS A 364 -2.93 26.50 37.91
C LYS A 364 -3.53 27.01 39.21
N THR A 365 -2.83 26.67 40.27
CA THR A 365 -2.84 27.26 41.61
C THR A 365 -2.95 28.79 41.48
N LYS A 366 -4.09 29.36 41.87
CA LYS A 366 -4.21 30.78 42.17
C LYS A 366 -3.78 30.97 43.62
N PHE A 367 -2.54 31.43 43.81
CA PHE A 367 -2.17 32.16 45.02
C PHE A 367 -2.85 33.53 44.96
N SER A 368 -3.91 33.71 45.73
CA SER A 368 -4.46 35.04 46.04
C SER A 368 -3.85 35.51 47.36
N MET A 369 -2.90 36.45 47.27
CA MET A 369 -2.57 37.34 48.38
C MET A 369 -3.78 38.26 48.59
N ASN A 370 -4.53 38.04 49.68
CA ASN A 370 -5.40 39.06 50.26
C ASN A 370 -4.69 39.60 51.50
N LEU A 371 -4.21 40.83 51.39
CA LEU A 371 -3.85 41.69 52.51
C LEU A 371 -5.11 42.38 53.01
N ASN A 372 -5.20 42.49 54.34
CA ASN A 372 -6.01 43.42 55.14
C ASN A 372 -7.50 43.09 55.36
N GLN A 373 -7.79 42.50 56.53
CA GLN A 373 -8.39 43.16 57.72
C GLN A 373 -8.93 42.05 58.63
N GLU A 374 -8.18 41.72 59.69
CA GLU A 374 -8.45 42.12 61.08
C GLU A 374 -9.70 41.49 61.73
N SER A 375 -9.40 40.68 62.75
CA SER A 375 -10.19 40.52 63.98
C SER A 375 -11.52 39.74 63.82
N GLN A 376 -11.87 38.70 64.60
CA GLN A 376 -11.94 38.62 66.06
C GLN A 376 -12.38 37.19 66.44
N TYR A 377 -11.90 36.69 67.60
CA TYR A 377 -12.49 35.66 68.49
C TYR A 377 -12.74 34.23 67.92
N SER A 378 -11.93 33.23 68.28
CA SER A 378 -11.90 32.42 69.51
C SER A 378 -12.84 31.20 69.52
N SER A 379 -12.26 30.05 69.88
CA SER A 379 -12.86 28.87 70.54
C SER A 379 -14.00 28.16 69.80
N SER A 380 -13.93 26.86 69.50
CA SER A 380 -13.46 25.73 70.33
C SER A 380 -13.18 24.53 69.44
#